data_AF-X0UKP7-F1
#
_entry.id   AF-X0UKP7-F1
#
_cell.length_a   1.000
_cell.length_b   1.000
_cell.length_c   1.000
_cell.angle_alpha   90.00
_cell.angle_beta   90.00
_cell.angle_gamma   90.00
#
_symmetry.space_group_name_H-M   'P 1'
#
loop_
_entity.id
_entity.type
_entity.pdbx_description
1 polymer ?
#
loop_
_entity_poly.entity_id
_entity_poly.type
_entity_poly.pdbx_seq_one_letter_code
_entity_poly.pdbx_strand_id
1 'polypeptide(L)' 'MNENIWIEKYRPNTFEEIVGQDEIISMIKPRLNNLPHIIMEGKAGTGKTTTAKVIAKTIGADFMELNSSEERGIDTVRGK' A
#
# COMPACT_ATOMS: atom_id res chain seq x y z
N MET A 1 5.06 -22.12 -15.89
CA MET A 1 6.28 -21.63 -15.21
C MET A 1 5.95 -20.24 -14.69
N ASN A 2 5.54 -20.13 -13.42
CA ASN A 2 5.34 -18.81 -12.81
C ASN A 2 6.72 -18.33 -12.36
N GLU A 3 7.51 -17.76 -13.27
CA GLU A 3 8.65 -16.93 -12.91
C GLU A 3 8.12 -15.63 -12.30
N ASN A 4 7.63 -15.71 -11.06
CA ASN A 4 7.35 -14.51 -10.29
C ASN A 4 8.69 -13.81 -10.04
N ILE A 5 8.83 -12.62 -10.63
CA ILE A 5 9.93 -11.69 -10.35
C ILE A 5 10.08 -11.60 -8.84
N TRP A 6 11.32 -11.69 -8.33
CA TRP A 6 11.58 -11.78 -6.89
C TRP A 6 10.92 -10.65 -6.09
N ILE A 7 10.81 -9.47 -6.71
CA ILE A 7 10.16 -8.30 -6.15
C ILE A 7 8.70 -8.58 -5.79
N GLU A 8 7.94 -9.28 -6.65
CA GLU A 8 6.55 -9.66 -6.36
C GLU A 8 6.50 -10.87 -5.44
N LYS A 9 7.41 -11.84 -5.63
CA LYS A 9 7.46 -13.07 -4.82
C LYS A 9 7.69 -12.77 -3.33
N TYR A 10 8.55 -11.80 -3.03
CA TYR A 10 8.91 -11.41 -1.67
C TYR A 10 8.27 -10.08 -1.24
N ARG A 11 7.28 -9.58 -1.98
CA ARG A 11 6.56 -8.37 -1.57
C ARG A 11 5.86 -8.67 -0.23
N PRO A 12 6.09 -7.86 0.83
CA PRO A 12 5.43 -8.04 2.11
C PRO A 12 3.90 -8.12 2.02
N ASN A 13 3.32 -9.08 2.72
CA ASN A 13 1.89 -9.33 2.81
C ASN A 13 1.31 -9.07 4.20
N THR A 14 2.17 -8.88 5.19
CA THR A 14 1.86 -8.58 6.59
C THR A 14 2.72 -7.41 7.05
N PHE A 15 2.38 -6.81 8.20
CA PHE A 15 3.19 -5.71 8.73
C PHE A 15 4.56 -6.19 9.21
N GLU A 16 4.63 -7.41 9.73
CA GLU A 16 5.84 -8.04 10.27
C GLU A 16 6.89 -8.32 9.17
N GLU A 17 6.45 -8.45 7.92
CA GLU A 17 7.33 -8.62 6.75
C GLU A 17 7.89 -7.29 6.22
N ILE A 18 7.37 -6.13 6.66
CA ILE A 18 7.86 -4.83 6.20
C ILE A 18 9.15 -4.48 6.95
N VAL A 19 10.24 -4.36 6.20
CA VAL A 19 11.57 -4.08 6.77
C VAL A 19 11.85 -2.58 6.83
N GLY A 20 12.33 -2.10 7.97
CA GLY A 20 12.88 -0.75 8.14
C GLY A 20 11.85 0.38 8.25
N GLN A 21 10.60 0.06 8.60
CA GLN A 21 9.51 1.04 8.80
C GLN A 21 8.83 0.90 10.17
N ASP A 22 9.56 0.42 11.18
CA ASP A 22 9.01 0.03 12.49
C ASP A 22 8.23 1.17 13.17
N GLU A 23 8.77 2.40 13.12
CA GLU A 23 8.10 3.58 13.69
C GLU A 23 6.77 3.88 13.00
N ILE A 24 6.75 3.88 11.66
CA ILE A 24 5.53 4.13 10.87
C ILE A 24 4.48 3.05 11.16
N ILE A 25 4.91 1.79 11.17
CA ILE A 25 4.04 0.64 11.45
C ILE A 25 3.46 0.75 12.86
N SER A 26 4.26 1.14 13.85
CA SER A 26 3.81 1.32 15.23
C SER A 26 2.77 2.43 15.37
N MET A 27 2.82 3.46 14.53
CA MET A 27 1.86 4.55 14.49
C MET A 27 0.53 4.15 13.83
N ILE A 28 0.61 3.33 12.77
CA ILE A 28 -0.55 2.94 11.94
C ILE A 28 -1.34 1.80 12.61
N LYS A 29 -0.67 0.74 13.10
CA LYS A 29 -1.32 -0.48 13.62
C LYS A 29 -2.43 -0.20 14.65
N PRO A 30 -2.25 0.69 15.65
CA PRO A 30 -3.30 0.97 16.64
C PRO A 30 -4.52 1.70 16.07
N ARG A 31 -4.39 2.30 14.88
CA ARG A 31 -5.40 3.16 14.26
C ARG A 31 -6.13 2.49 13.09
N LEU A 32 -5.90 1.20 12.83
CA LEU A 32 -6.46 0.51 11.66
C LEU A 32 -8.00 0.59 11.57
N ASN A 33 -8.70 0.53 12.69
CA ASN A 33 -10.17 0.60 12.72
C ASN A 33 -10.72 2.03 12.51
N ASN A 34 -9.88 3.06 12.61
CA ASN A 34 -10.25 4.46 12.42
C ASN A 34 -9.08 5.22 11.80
N LEU A 35 -8.62 4.71 10.65
CA LEU A 35 -7.43 5.22 10.01
C LEU A 35 -7.75 6.54 9.31
N PRO A 36 -7.10 7.66 9.66
CA PRO A 36 -7.30 8.92 8.94
C PRO A 36 -6.75 8.81 7.51
N HIS A 37 -7.00 9.82 6.67
CA HIS A 37 -6.30 9.92 5.39
C HIS A 37 -4.79 10.04 5.62
N ILE A 38 -4.01 9.21 4.90
CA ILE A 38 -2.56 9.14 5.03
C ILE A 38 -1.91 9.55 3.72
N ILE A 39 -0.87 10.37 3.83
CA ILE A 39 0.09 10.60 2.75
C ILE A 39 1.37 9.86 3.14
N MET A 40 1.81 8.94 2.28
CA MET A 40 3.09 8.26 2.42
C MET A 40 4.09 8.85 1.43
N GLU A 41 5.15 9.47 1.94
CA GLU A 41 6.22 10.07 1.15
C GLU A 41 7.53 9.29 1.31
N GLY A 42 8.37 9.27 0.28
CA GLY A 42 9.72 8.71 0.35
C GLY A 42 10.26 8.26 -1.00
N LYS A 43 11.51 7.81 -1.04
CA LYS A 43 12.18 7.32 -2.26
C LYS A 43 11.46 6.12 -2.90
N ALA A 44 11.59 5.93 -4.21
CA ALA A 44 11.08 4.73 -4.88
C ALA A 44 11.65 3.44 -4.22
N GLY A 45 10.80 2.41 -4.07
CA GLY A 45 11.20 1.12 -3.50
C GLY A 45 11.23 1.02 -1.97
N THR A 46 10.76 2.03 -1.22
CA THR A 46 10.78 2.02 0.27
C THR A 46 9.55 1.39 0.94
N GLY A 47 8.66 0.76 0.17
CA GLY A 47 7.50 0.03 0.74
C GLY A 47 6.21 0.82 0.88
N LYS A 48 6.08 2.03 0.33
CA LYS A 48 4.83 2.85 0.38
C LYS A 48 3.61 2.11 -0.17
N THR A 49 3.65 1.69 -1.43
CA THR A 49 2.55 0.96 -2.09
C THR A 49 2.28 -0.38 -1.40
N THR A 50 3.34 -1.07 -0.98
CA THR A 50 3.22 -2.33 -0.22
C THR A 50 2.48 -2.10 1.10
N THR A 51 2.83 -1.05 1.85
CA THR A 51 2.20 -0.73 3.13
C THR A 51 0.72 -0.42 2.94
N ALA A 52 0.34 0.33 1.91
CA ALA A 52 -1.06 0.58 1.56
C ALA A 52 -1.85 -0.72 1.35
N LYS A 53 -1.26 -1.66 0.60
CA LYS A 53 -1.86 -2.98 0.33
C LYS A 53 -1.98 -3.83 1.59
N VAL A 54 -0.96 -3.84 2.44
CA VAL A 54 -0.98 -4.53 3.74
C VAL A 54 -2.09 -3.98 4.62
N ILE A 55 -2.21 -2.65 4.75
CA ILE A 55 -3.28 -1.98 5.51
C ILE A 55 -4.66 -2.44 5.03
N ALA A 56 -4.94 -2.30 3.72
CA ALA A 56 -6.24 -2.63 3.14
C ALA A 56 -6.59 -4.12 3.37
N LYS A 57 -5.62 -5.00 3.20
CA LYS A 57 -5.76 -6.44 3.47
C LYS A 57 -6.04 -6.72 4.94
N THR A 58 -5.34 -6.04 5.87
CA THR A 58 -5.52 -6.25 7.31
C THR A 58 -6.91 -5.83 7.79
N ILE A 59 -7.47 -4.75 7.26
CA ILE A 59 -8.82 -4.28 7.63
C ILE A 59 -9.94 -4.94 6.81
N GLY A 60 -9.59 -5.79 5.84
CA GLY A 60 -10.56 -6.44 4.96
C GLY A 60 -11.36 -5.46 4.09
N ALA A 61 -10.76 -4.34 3.69
CA ALA A 61 -11.43 -3.32 2.88
C ALA A 61 -11.35 -3.66 1.38
N ASP A 62 -12.38 -3.23 0.64
CA ASP A 62 -12.31 -3.16 -0.82
C ASP A 62 -11.22 -2.15 -1.21
N PHE A 63 -10.20 -2.63 -1.93
CA PHE A 63 -9.03 -1.85 -2.27
C PHE A 63 -9.07 -1.40 -3.73
N MET A 64 -9.13 -0.09 -3.94
CA MET A 64 -8.99 0.52 -5.26
C MET A 64 -7.63 1.21 -5.37
N GLU A 65 -6.78 0.72 -6.27
CA GLU A 65 -5.49 1.34 -6.60
C GLU A 65 -5.67 2.22 -7.84
N LEU A 66 -5.36 3.51 -7.69
CA LEU A 66 -5.33 4.48 -8.78
C LEU A 66 -3.87 4.83 -9.06
N ASN A 67 -3.40 4.60 -10.29
CA ASN A 67 -2.00 4.84 -10.66
C ASN A 67 -1.89 5.96 -11.69
N SER A 68 -1.02 6.93 -11.42
CA SER A 68 -0.75 8.07 -12.30
C SER A 68 -0.23 7.68 -13.69
N SER A 69 0.32 6.48 -13.90
CA SER A 69 0.70 6.05 -15.25
C SER A 69 -0.50 5.75 -16.14
N GLU A 70 -1.58 5.21 -15.56
CA GLU A 70 -2.76 4.71 -16.26
C GLU A 70 -3.95 5.69 -16.19
N GLU A 71 -4.01 6.54 -15.16
CA GLU A 71 -5.17 7.36 -14.83
C GLU A 71 -4.79 8.85 -14.74
N ARG A 72 -4.76 9.52 -15.90
CA ARG A 72 -4.27 10.91 -16.03
C ARG A 72 -5.36 11.95 -16.29
N GLY A 73 -6.62 11.53 -16.43
CA GLY A 73 -7.74 12.42 -16.76
C GLY A 73 -8.58 12.79 -15.55
N ILE A 74 -9.12 14.02 -15.51
CA ILE A 74 -10.11 14.43 -14.51
C ILE A 74 -11.36 13.54 -14.56
N ASP A 75 -11.69 13.04 -15.74
CA ASP A 75 -12.82 12.14 -15.96
C ASP A 75 -12.63 10.78 -15.31
N THR A 76 -11.37 10.33 -15.13
CA THR A 76 -11.05 9.10 -14.41
C THR A 76 -11.43 9.19 -12.92
N VAL A 77 -11.38 10.38 -12.35
CA VAL A 77 -11.78 10.64 -10.96
C VAL A 77 -13.29 10.84 -10.83
N ARG A 78 -13.95 11.35 -11.88
CA ARG A 78 -15.40 11.69 -11.86
C ARG A 78 -16.33 10.55 -12.25
N GLY A 79 -15.84 9.56 -13.01
CA GLY A 79 -16.65 8.45 -13.53
C GLY A 79 -16.53 7.13 -12.76
N LYS A 80 -15.80 7.12 -11.64
CA LYS A 80 -15.66 5.97 -10.73
C LYS A 80 -16.37 6.24 -9.41
#